data_AF-A0A956NLV7-F1
#
_entry.id   AF-A0A956NLV7-F1
#
_cell.length_a   1.000
_cell.length_b   1.000
_cell.length_c   1.000
_cell.angle_alpha   90.00
_cell.angle_beta   90.00
_cell.angle_gamma   90.00
#
_symmetry.space_group_name_H-M   'P 1'
#
loop_
_entity.id
_entity.type
_entity.pdbx_description
1 polymer ?
#
loop_
_entity_poly.entity_id
_entity_poly.type
_entity_poly.pdbx_seq_one_letter_code
_entity_poly.pdbx_strand_id
1 'polypeptide(L)'
;RRVLTAAMINNYVKHKQIEKPIKKKYQKHQVARLIALTILKNVFSIQEISQTLNLLLNSSDSESLYNHFVDCMRDKENEKTPDIIRFACQSVKLYYKTRQLTVDLERSQHES
;
A
#
# COMPACT_ATOMS: atom_id res chain seq x y z
N ARG A 1 -0.48 15.03 -1.67
CA ARG A 1 -0.55 13.70 -2.32
C ARG A 1 0.58 13.61 -3.34
N ARG A 2 1.62 12.78 -3.16
CA ARG A 2 2.65 12.60 -4.21
C ARG A 2 2.08 11.71 -5.30
N VAL A 3 1.94 12.25 -6.50
CA VAL A 3 1.53 11.48 -7.68
C VAL A 3 2.62 10.45 -7.98
N LEU A 4 2.22 9.22 -8.29
CA LEU A 4 3.15 8.17 -8.68
C LEU A 4 3.78 8.53 -10.04
N THR A 5 5.10 8.75 -10.07
CA THR A 5 5.81 9.16 -11.29
C THR A 5 6.42 7.96 -12.02
N ALA A 6 6.70 8.13 -13.32
CA ALA A 6 7.40 7.11 -14.11
C ALA A 6 8.78 6.75 -13.52
N ALA A 7 9.51 7.74 -12.97
CA ALA A 7 10.78 7.51 -12.30
C ALA A 7 10.63 6.63 -11.05
N MET A 8 9.57 6.82 -10.25
CA MET A 8 9.29 5.97 -9.09
C MET A 8 8.99 4.53 -9.50
N ILE A 9 8.19 4.36 -10.56
CA ILE A 9 7.87 3.02 -11.11
C ILE A 9 9.16 2.35 -11.61
N ASN A 10 10.01 3.07 -12.32
CA ASN A 10 11.30 2.55 -12.80
C ASN A 10 12.22 2.16 -11.64
N ASN A 11 12.22 2.93 -10.54
CA ASN A 11 12.98 2.57 -9.33
C ASN A 11 12.49 1.24 -8.74
N TYR A 12 11.17 1.04 -8.66
CA TYR A 12 10.62 -0.22 -8.16
C TYR A 12 10.97 -1.41 -9.06
N VAL A 13 11.00 -1.23 -10.38
CA VAL A 13 11.46 -2.26 -11.34
C VAL A 13 12.95 -2.54 -11.17
N LYS A 14 13.79 -1.50 -11.08
CA LYS A 14 15.25 -1.63 -10.92
C LYS A 14 15.62 -2.42 -9.67
N HIS A 15 14.89 -2.21 -8.58
CA HIS A 15 15.10 -2.92 -7.31
C HIS A 15 14.33 -4.25 -7.21
N LYS A 16 13.75 -4.75 -8.30
CA LYS A 16 13.00 -6.02 -8.37
C LYS A 16 11.81 -6.09 -7.41
N GLN A 17 11.26 -4.94 -7.04
CA GLN A 17 10.09 -4.84 -6.16
C GLN A 17 8.79 -4.99 -6.96
N ILE A 18 8.84 -4.72 -8.27
CA ILE A 18 7.79 -4.97 -9.25
C ILE A 18 8.46 -5.55 -10.49
N GLU A 19 7.83 -6.54 -11.11
CA GLU A 19 8.34 -7.14 -12.35
C GLU A 19 8.36 -6.12 -13.51
N LYS A 20 9.24 -6.34 -14.48
CA LYS A 20 9.31 -5.50 -15.68
C LYS A 20 7.99 -5.60 -16.48
N PRO A 21 7.57 -4.52 -17.16
CA PRO A 21 6.37 -4.55 -18.00
C PRO A 21 6.54 -5.50 -19.18
N ILE A 22 5.45 -6.15 -19.59
CA ILE A 22 5.41 -7.06 -20.74
C ILE A 22 4.86 -6.30 -21.95
N LYS A 23 5.64 -6.20 -23.04
CA LYS A 23 5.29 -5.40 -24.23
C LYS A 23 4.88 -3.96 -23.87
N LYS A 24 5.63 -3.32 -22.95
CA LYS A 24 5.37 -1.97 -22.41
C LYS A 24 4.06 -1.82 -21.61
N LYS A 25 3.38 -2.92 -21.27
CA LYS A 25 2.15 -2.92 -20.46
C LYS A 25 2.37 -3.66 -19.14
N TYR A 26 1.80 -3.12 -18.08
CA TYR A 26 1.73 -3.80 -16.79
C TYR A 26 0.47 -4.67 -16.73
N GLN A 27 0.63 -5.88 -16.20
CA GLN A 27 -0.46 -6.82 -15.93
C GLN A 27 -1.18 -6.48 -14.63
N LYS A 28 -2.40 -7.01 -14.44
CA LYS A 28 -3.25 -6.74 -13.27
C LYS A 28 -2.52 -6.91 -11.94
N HIS A 29 -1.81 -8.02 -11.75
CA HIS A 29 -1.05 -8.29 -10.52
C HIS A 29 0.08 -7.27 -10.28
N GLN A 30 0.76 -6.81 -11.33
CA GLN A 30 1.81 -5.79 -11.22
C GLN A 30 1.22 -4.44 -10.78
N VAL A 31 0.04 -4.09 -11.30
CA VAL A 31 -0.70 -2.89 -10.92
C VAL A 31 -1.23 -2.99 -9.48
N ALA A 32 -1.80 -4.14 -9.09
CA ALA A 32 -2.25 -4.40 -7.73
C ALA A 32 -1.10 -4.21 -6.72
N ARG A 33 0.06 -4.80 -7.01
CA ARG A 33 1.29 -4.64 -6.21
C ARG A 33 1.74 -3.19 -6.13
N LEU A 34 1.69 -2.46 -7.24
CA LEU A 34 2.06 -1.03 -7.30
C LEU A 34 1.14 -0.14 -6.44
N ILE A 35 -0.16 -0.45 -6.42
CA ILE A 35 -1.15 0.26 -5.60
C ILE A 35 -0.86 0.01 -4.12
N ALA A 36 -0.73 -1.26 -3.70
CA ALA A 36 -0.43 -1.62 -2.32
C ALA A 36 0.87 -0.95 -1.83
N LEU A 37 1.94 -1.05 -2.62
CA LEU A 37 3.24 -0.44 -2.31
C LEU A 37 3.14 1.08 -2.18
N THR A 38 2.37 1.74 -3.05
CA THR A 38 2.20 3.20 -3.02
C THR A 38 1.46 3.69 -1.78
N ILE A 39 0.53 2.91 -1.26
CA ILE A 39 -0.21 3.22 -0.04
C ILE A 39 0.65 2.95 1.19
N LEU A 40 1.25 1.75 1.26
CA LEU A 40 1.99 1.27 2.44
C LEU A 40 3.29 2.03 2.70
N LYS A 41 3.99 2.52 1.66
CA LYS A 41 5.30 3.19 1.80
C LYS A 41 5.31 4.46 2.65
N ASN A 42 4.14 4.98 3.01
CA ASN A 42 4.05 6.16 3.89
C ASN A 42 4.28 5.78 5.37
N VAL A 43 4.16 4.49 5.69
CA VAL A 43 4.29 3.95 7.06
C VAL A 43 5.39 2.91 7.15
N PHE A 44 5.54 2.06 6.12
CA PHE A 44 6.52 0.97 6.10
C PHE A 44 7.65 1.25 5.11
N SER A 45 8.83 0.66 5.35
CA SER A 45 9.90 0.71 4.36
C SER A 45 9.55 -0.13 3.14
N ILE A 46 10.11 0.23 1.98
CA ILE A 46 9.85 -0.50 0.74
C ILE A 46 10.36 -1.95 0.81
N GLN A 47 11.43 -2.20 1.56
CA GLN A 47 12.00 -3.54 1.74
C GLN A 47 11.05 -4.44 2.53
N GLU A 48 10.52 -3.96 3.66
CA GLU A 48 9.53 -4.67 4.46
C GLU A 48 8.29 -4.99 3.64
N ILE A 49 7.74 -4.01 2.92
CA ILE A 49 6.57 -4.21 2.05
C ILE A 49 6.85 -5.31 1.03
N SER A 50 8.03 -5.28 0.39
CA SER A 50 8.38 -6.25 -0.65
C SER A 50 8.51 -7.67 -0.08
N GLN A 51 9.11 -7.81 1.09
CA GLN A 51 9.22 -9.09 1.78
C GLN A 51 7.84 -9.64 2.18
N THR A 52 7.00 -8.82 2.80
CA THR A 52 5.64 -9.20 3.21
C THR A 52 4.81 -9.64 2.00
N LEU A 53 4.82 -8.88 0.91
CA LEU A 53 4.06 -9.23 -0.30
C LEU A 53 4.56 -10.53 -0.94
N ASN A 54 5.88 -10.77 -0.95
CA ASN A 54 6.42 -12.03 -1.46
C ASN A 54 6.01 -13.23 -0.61
N LEU A 55 6.03 -13.11 0.72
CA LEU A 55 5.59 -14.17 1.62
C LEU A 55 4.11 -14.50 1.43
N LEU A 56 3.26 -13.47 1.30
CA LEU A 56 1.83 -13.64 1.08
C LEU A 56 1.53 -14.32 -0.28
N LEU A 57 2.24 -13.92 -1.34
CA LEU A 57 2.07 -14.49 -2.68
C LEU A 57 2.51 -15.95 -2.79
N ASN A 58 3.32 -16.45 -1.85
CA ASN A 58 3.67 -17.87 -1.80
C ASN A 58 2.52 -18.75 -1.29
N SER A 59 1.60 -18.18 -0.50
CA SER A 59 0.49 -18.91 0.14
C SER A 59 -0.88 -18.60 -0.47
N SER A 60 -1.00 -17.56 -1.29
CA SER A 60 -2.28 -17.09 -1.84
C SER A 60 -2.07 -16.36 -3.16
N ASP A 61 -3.09 -16.37 -4.00
CA ASP A 61 -3.02 -15.67 -5.29
C ASP A 61 -3.10 -14.14 -5.13
N SER A 62 -2.56 -13.43 -6.12
CA SER A 62 -2.49 -11.96 -6.10
C SER A 62 -3.85 -11.26 -6.10
N GLU A 63 -4.90 -11.89 -6.64
CA GLU A 63 -6.22 -11.28 -6.75
C GLU A 63 -6.92 -11.33 -5.39
N SER A 64 -6.92 -12.49 -4.73
CA SER A 64 -7.45 -12.67 -3.38
C SER A 64 -6.79 -11.71 -2.37
N LEU A 65 -5.46 -11.65 -2.35
CA LEU A 65 -4.72 -10.77 -1.44
C LEU A 65 -5.05 -9.28 -1.69
N TYR A 66 -5.19 -8.89 -2.96
CA TYR A 66 -5.57 -7.53 -3.30
C TYR A 66 -7.01 -7.21 -2.88
N ASN A 67 -7.94 -8.16 -3.06
CA ASN A 67 -9.32 -8.00 -2.62
C ASN A 67 -9.40 -7.84 -1.10
N HIS A 68 -8.70 -8.68 -0.33
CA HIS A 68 -8.57 -8.52 1.12
C HIS A 68 -7.99 -7.16 1.52
N PHE A 69 -6.95 -6.70 0.82
CA PHE A 69 -6.39 -5.37 1.06
C PHE A 69 -7.40 -4.25 0.76
N VAL A 70 -8.18 -4.34 -0.32
CA VAL A 70 -9.20 -3.36 -0.68
C VAL A 70 -10.34 -3.35 0.33
N ASP A 71 -10.84 -4.52 0.75
CA ASP A 71 -11.90 -4.64 1.75
C ASP A 71 -11.45 -4.06 3.08
N CYS A 72 -10.24 -4.40 3.51
CA CYS A 72 -9.57 -3.85 4.68
C CYS A 72 -9.39 -2.33 4.63
N MET A 73 -9.04 -1.76 3.48
CA MET A 73 -8.97 -0.29 3.31
C MET A 73 -10.35 0.39 3.33
N ARG A 74 -11.43 -0.37 3.09
CA ARG A 74 -12.83 0.11 3.06
C ARG A 74 -13.61 -0.19 4.34
N ASP A 75 -12.95 -0.72 5.38
CA ASP A 75 -13.60 -1.13 6.63
C ASP A 75 -14.66 -2.23 6.39
N LYS A 76 -14.37 -3.13 5.45
CA LYS A 76 -15.20 -4.28 5.05
C LYS A 76 -14.44 -5.61 5.20
N GLU A 77 -13.33 -5.62 5.92
CA GLU A 77 -12.63 -6.86 6.23
C GLU A 77 -13.54 -7.84 6.97
N ASN A 78 -13.26 -9.12 6.77
CA ASN A 78 -13.96 -10.24 7.42
C ASN A 78 -12.94 -11.19 8.04
N GLU A 79 -13.42 -12.22 8.76
CA GLU A 79 -12.60 -13.21 9.46
C GLU A 79 -11.60 -13.96 8.56
N LYS A 80 -11.82 -13.98 7.24
CA LYS A 80 -10.89 -14.62 6.28
C LYS A 80 -9.72 -13.71 5.90
N THR A 81 -9.74 -12.45 6.30
CA THR A 81 -8.69 -11.48 5.98
C THR A 81 -7.44 -11.80 6.79
N PRO A 82 -6.29 -12.06 6.15
CA PRO A 82 -5.05 -12.33 6.87
C PRO A 82 -4.71 -11.20 7.85
N ASP A 83 -4.34 -11.54 9.08
CA ASP A 83 -4.04 -10.56 10.13
C ASP A 83 -2.97 -9.55 9.73
N ILE A 84 -1.96 -10.01 8.98
CA ILE A 84 -0.91 -9.13 8.47
C ILE A 84 -1.45 -8.04 7.53
N ILE A 85 -2.45 -8.35 6.70
CA ILE A 85 -3.13 -7.36 5.86
C ILE A 85 -3.93 -6.42 6.74
N ARG A 86 -4.72 -6.98 7.67
CA ARG A 86 -5.55 -6.21 8.61
C ARG A 86 -4.73 -5.18 9.39
N PHE A 87 -3.66 -5.62 10.05
CA PHE A 87 -2.80 -4.75 10.82
C PHE A 87 -2.06 -3.73 9.94
N ALA A 88 -1.60 -4.12 8.74
CA ALA A 88 -0.97 -3.17 7.82
C ALA A 88 -1.93 -2.04 7.39
N CYS A 89 -3.20 -2.35 7.08
CA CYS A 89 -4.18 -1.30 6.78
C CYS A 89 -4.44 -0.41 8.00
N GLN A 90 -4.60 -1.01 9.19
CA GLN A 90 -4.86 -0.27 10.43
C GLN A 90 -3.73 0.72 10.72
N SER A 91 -2.46 0.31 10.57
CA SER A 91 -1.31 1.22 10.72
C SER A 91 -1.37 2.39 9.74
N VAL A 92 -1.70 2.14 8.47
CA VAL A 92 -1.84 3.20 7.46
C VAL A 92 -3.00 4.15 7.78
N LYS A 93 -4.16 3.62 8.16
CA LYS A 93 -5.34 4.41 8.52
C LYS A 93 -5.04 5.30 9.73
N LEU A 94 -4.44 4.74 10.77
CA LEU A 94 -4.06 5.48 11.98
C LEU A 94 -3.02 6.55 11.66
N TYR A 95 -1.99 6.26 10.85
CA TYR A 95 -1.02 7.25 10.42
C TYR A 95 -1.67 8.47 9.74
N TYR A 96 -2.59 8.24 8.79
CA TYR A 96 -3.28 9.34 8.12
C TYR A 96 -4.24 10.09 9.05
N LYS A 97 -4.90 9.39 9.97
CA LYS A 97 -5.76 10.01 10.99
C LYS A 97 -4.96 10.92 11.91
N THR A 98 -3.82 10.46 12.42
CA THR A 98 -2.91 11.27 13.24
C THR A 98 -2.46 12.50 12.47
N ARG A 99 -2.03 12.34 11.21
CA ARG A 99 -1.59 13.45 10.38
C ARG A 99 -2.68 14.48 10.11
N GLN A 100 -3.93 14.05 9.90
CA GLN A 100 -5.06 14.94 9.73
C GLN A 100 -5.32 15.74 11.01
N LEU A 101 -5.34 15.08 12.17
CA LEU A 101 -5.51 15.73 13.47
C LEU A 101 -4.40 16.76 13.75
N THR A 102 -3.16 16.48 13.36
CA THR A 102 -2.07 17.46 13.47
C THR A 102 -2.33 18.73 12.65
N VAL A 103 -2.79 18.58 11.40
CA VAL A 103 -3.13 19.73 10.53
C VAL A 103 -4.30 20.52 11.11
N ASP A 104 -5.30 19.83 11.66
CA ASP A 104 -6.46 20.49 12.26
C ASP A 104 -6.06 21.29 13.51
N LEU A 105 -5.15 20.74 14.34
CA LEU A 105 -4.59 21.44 15.50
C LEU A 105 -3.79 22.70 15.09
N GLU A 106 -2.98 22.61 14.04
CA GLU A 106 -2.22 23.77 13.51
C GLU A 106 -3.15 24.90 13.05
N ARG A 107 -4.27 24.56 12.39
CA ARG A 107 -5.26 25.54 11.94
C ARG A 107 -5.95 26.25 13.10
N SER A 108 -6.36 25.51 14.13
CA SER A 108 -7.00 26.10 15.32
C SER A 108 -6.09 27.09 16.06
N GLN A 109 -4.76 26.90 16.02
CA GLN A 109 -3.78 27.83 16.61
C GLN A 109 -3.51 29.09 15.79
N HIS A 110 -3.93 29.16 14.52
CA HIS A 110 -3.75 30.35 13.67
C HIS A 110 -5.02 31.18 13.52
N GLU A 111 -6.17 30.62 13.89
CA GLU A 111 -7.47 31.31 13.93
C GLU A 111 -7.79 31.93 15.31
N SER A 112 -6.92 31.74 16.31
CA SER A 112 -6.99 32.32 17.66
C SER A 112 -5.91 33.37 17.86
#